data_AF-A0A970AN43-F1
#
_entry.id   AF-A0A970AN43-F1
#
_cell.length_a   1.000
_cell.length_b   1.000
_cell.length_c   1.000
_cell.angle_alpha   90.00
_cell.angle_beta   90.00
_cell.angle_gamma   90.00
#
_symmetry.space_group_name_H-M   'P 1'
#
loop_
_entity.id
_entity.type
_entity.pdbx_description
1 polymer ?
#
loop_
_entity_poly.entity_id
_entity_poly.type
_entity_poly.pdbx_seq_one_letter_code
_entity_poly.pdbx_strand_id
1 'polypeptide(L)' 'MSKYSFEFKLNVVLDYLSGETGGYKTLAKKYNTNRNLGK' A
#
# COMPACT_ATOMS: atom_id res chain seq x y z
N MET A 1 15.58 2.81 10.53
CA MET A 1 15.20 1.97 9.37
C MET A 1 13.76 2.26 9.00
N SER A 2 13.49 2.64 7.75
CA SER A 2 12.12 2.79 7.27
C SER A 2 11.49 1.41 7.14
N LYS A 3 10.26 1.24 7.67
CA LYS A 3 9.48 -0.01 7.58
C LYS A 3 9.30 -0.53 6.15
N TYR A 4 9.41 0.36 5.16
CA TYR A 4 9.27 0.07 3.74
C TYR A 4 10.41 0.69 2.93
N SER A 5 10.86 -0.02 1.89
CA SER A 5 11.86 0.45 0.93
C SER A 5 11.29 1.55 0.02
N PHE A 6 12.18 2.27 -0.68
CA PHE A 6 11.78 3.28 -1.66
C PHE A 6 10.95 2.66 -2.79
N GLU A 7 11.40 1.56 -3.38
CA GLU A 7 10.66 0.83 -4.42
C GLU A 7 9.26 0.41 -3.98
N PHE A 8 9.11 -0.07 -2.73
CA PHE A 8 7.78 -0.40 -2.22
C PHE A 8 6.85 0.81 -2.21
N LYS A 9 7.33 1.96 -1.71
CA LYS A 9 6.54 3.20 -1.69
C LYS A 9 6.20 3.68 -3.10
N LEU A 10 7.16 3.58 -4.02
CA LEU A 10 6.96 3.97 -5.42
C LEU A 10 5.87 3.11 -6.08
N ASN A 11 5.92 1.79 -5.89
CA ASN A 11 4.92 0.87 -6.43
C ASN A 11 3.50 1.16 -5.88
N VAL A 12 3.38 1.46 -4.59
CA VAL A 12 2.08 1.84 -3.98
C VAL A 12 1.53 3.13 -4.60
N VAL A 13 2.38 4.13 -4.87
CA VAL A 13 1.97 5.39 -5.50
C VAL A 13 1.56 5.17 -6.94
N LEU A 14 2.31 4.38 -7.70
CA LEU A 14 1.98 4.06 -9.10
C LEU A 14 0.63 3.34 -9.20
N ASP A 15 0.39 2.33 -8.37
CA ASP A 15 -0.90 1.62 -8.35
C ASP A 15 -2.07 2.53 -7.93
N TYR A 16 -1.83 3.51 -7.05
CA TYR A 16 -2.84 4.51 -6.68
C TYR A 16 -3.17 5.43 -7.85
N LEU A 17 -2.15 5.89 -8.58
CA LEU A 17 -2.29 6.77 -9.73
C LEU A 17 -2.88 6.07 -10.96
N SER A 18 -2.65 4.76 -11.13
CA SER A 18 -3.27 3.96 -12.19
C SER A 18 -4.82 3.98 -12.10
N GLY A 19 -5.38 4.20 -10.90
CA GLY A 19 -6.82 4.32 -10.70
C GLY A 19 -7.59 3.00 -10.78
N GLU A 20 -6.97 1.91 -11.24
CA GLU A 20 -7.57 0.59 -11.44
C GLU A 20 -8.15 -0.04 -10.16
N THR A 21 -7.59 0.29 -9.00
CA THR A 21 -7.90 -0.41 -7.75
C THR A 21 -9.01 0.25 -6.92
N GLY A 22 -9.56 1.42 -7.31
CA GLY A 22 -10.62 2.07 -6.53
C GLY A 22 -10.14 2.73 -5.23
N GLY A 23 -8.86 3.13 -5.19
CA GLY A 23 -8.29 3.98 -4.15
C GLY A 23 -7.62 3.24 -2.98
N TYR A 24 -7.30 4.00 -1.91
CA TYR A 24 -6.40 3.56 -0.84
C TYR A 24 -6.86 2.30 -0.08
N LYS A 25 -8.18 2.06 0.02
CA LYS A 25 -8.72 0.88 0.74
C LYS A 25 -8.37 -0.43 0.05
N THR A 26 -8.37 -0.44 -1.27
CA THR A 26 -8.04 -1.63 -2.07
C THR A 26 -6.54 -1.86 -2.10
N LEU A 27 -5.75 -0.78 -2.20
CA LEU A 27 -4.29 -0.85 -2.05
C LEU A 27 -3.90 -1.41 -0.67
N ALA A 28 -4.56 -0.96 0.40
CA ALA A 28 -4.30 -1.46 1.74
C ALA A 28 -4.58 -2.96 1.88
N LYS A 29 -5.60 -3.49 1.17
CA LYS A 29 -5.86 -4.92 1.06
C LYS A 29 -4.81 -5.63 0.19
N LYS A 30 -4.49 -5.08 -0.99
CA LYS A 30 -3.52 -5.64 -1.97
C LYS A 30 -2.14 -5.83 -1.35
N TYR A 31 -1.65 -4.81 -0.64
CA TYR A 31 -0.34 -4.83 0.00
C TYR A 31 -0.37 -5.37 1.43
N ASN A 32 -1.53 -5.82 1.91
CA ASN A 32 -1.76 -6.25 3.29
C ASN A 32 -1.12 -5.28 4.31
N THR A 33 -1.16 -3.98 4.02
CA THR A 33 -0.65 -2.93 4.92
C THR A 33 -1.62 -2.66 6.07
N ASN A 34 -2.63 -3.53 6.24
CA ASN A 34 -3.53 -3.51 7.36
C ASN A 34 -2.72 -3.56 8.65
N ARG A 35 -2.86 -2.49 9.44
CA ARG A 35 -2.25 -2.33 10.75
C ARG A 35 -2.87 -3.38 11.67
N ASN A 36 -2.28 -4.58 11.69
CA ASN A 36 -2.43 -5.51 12.80
C ASN A 36 -1.86 -4.83 14.06
N LEU A 37 -2.69 -4.01 14.69
CA LEU A 37 -2.65 -3.74 16.12
C LEU A 37 -3.60 -4.74 16.76
N GLY A 38 -3.03 -5.74 17.43
CA GLY A 38 -3.73 -6.55 18.42
C GLY A 38 -4.31 -7.87 17.91
N LYS A 39 -3.47 -8.89 17.88
CA LYS A 39 -3.61 -10.05 18.77
C LYS A 39 -2.22 -10.48 19.22
#